data_AF-X1N0D6-F1
#
_entry.id   AF-X1N0D6-F1
#
_cell.length_a   1.000
_cell.length_b   1.000
_cell.length_c   1.000
_cell.angle_alpha   90.00
_cell.angle_beta   90.00
_cell.angle_gamma   90.00
#
_symmetry.space_group_name_H-M   'P 1'
#
loop_
_entity.id
_entity.type
_entity.pdbx_description
1 polymer ?
#
loop_
_entity_poly.entity_id
_entity_poly.type
_entity_poly.pdbx_seq_one_letter_code
_entity_poly.pdbx_strand_id
1 'polypeptide(L)'
;MKKRKVNPWNPLPPYAQIEEKLVRSKGFSSLKAHTKWLFVEFRLRYKGKNPRGIIFLESEGKKIMTPRTFTADCRELIKRGFIDLV
;
A
#
# COMPACT_ATOMS: atom_id res chain seq x y z
N MET A 1 -21.26 16.97 -12.62
CA MET A 1 -20.58 15.70 -12.30
C MET A 1 -21.61 14.66 -11.86
N LYS A 2 -21.85 13.59 -12.63
CA LYS A 2 -22.78 12.52 -12.24
C LYS A 2 -22.16 11.72 -11.07
N LYS A 3 -22.79 11.74 -9.90
CA LYS A 3 -22.42 10.88 -8.76
C LYS A 3 -22.61 9.43 -9.22
N ARG A 4 -21.53 8.66 -9.40
CA ARG A 4 -21.60 7.20 -9.61
C ARG A 4 -22.33 6.62 -8.40
N LYS A 5 -23.51 6.02 -8.61
CA LYS A 5 -24.18 5.21 -7.60
C LYS A 5 -23.24 4.05 -7.27
N VAL A 6 -22.61 4.08 -6.10
CA VAL A 6 -21.82 2.96 -5.61
C VAL A 6 -22.83 1.88 -5.26
N ASN A 7 -22.84 0.80 -6.05
CA ASN A 7 -23.72 -0.34 -5.81
C ASN A 7 -23.35 -0.95 -4.44
N PRO A 8 -24.26 -1.03 -3.46
CA PRO A 8 -23.98 -1.57 -2.12
C PRO A 8 -23.60 -3.06 -2.16
N TRP A 9 -23.86 -3.74 -3.28
CA TRP A 9 -23.56 -5.16 -3.53
C TRP A 9 -22.41 -5.39 -4.51
N ASN A 10 -21.43 -4.48 -4.56
CA ASN A 10 -20.16 -4.82 -5.20
C ASN A 10 -19.22 -5.37 -4.11
N PRO A 11 -19.21 -6.68 -3.83
CA PRO A 11 -18.33 -7.24 -2.81
C PRO A 11 -16.90 -6.79 -3.10
N LEU A 12 -16.20 -6.36 -2.05
CA LEU A 12 -14.76 -6.15 -2.18
C LEU A 12 -14.19 -7.46 -2.75
N PRO A 13 -13.48 -7.43 -3.88
CA PRO A 13 -12.93 -8.65 -4.46
C PRO A 13 -12.04 -9.32 -3.39
N PRO A 14 -12.04 -10.66 -3.29
CA PRO A 14 -11.26 -11.40 -2.27
C PRO A 14 -9.75 -11.33 -2.51
N TYR A 15 -9.30 -10.42 -3.36
CA TYR A 15 -7.92 -10.25 -3.79
C TYR A 15 -7.58 -8.76 -3.89
N ALA A 16 -6.32 -8.44 -3.59
CA ALA A 16 -5.77 -7.11 -3.80
C ALA A 16 -5.46 -6.91 -5.29
N GLN A 17 -5.95 -5.82 -5.89
CA GLN A 17 -5.61 -5.44 -7.25
C GLN A 17 -4.43 -4.47 -7.28
N ILE A 18 -3.38 -4.85 -7.99
CA ILE A 18 -2.24 -4.00 -8.32
C ILE A 18 -2.32 -3.67 -9.81
N GLU A 19 -2.02 -2.43 -10.19
CA GLU A 19 -2.00 -2.07 -11.61
C GLU A 19 -0.80 -2.74 -12.30
N GLU A 20 -1.01 -3.34 -13.47
CA GLU A 20 0.06 -4.03 -14.20
C GLU A 20 1.24 -3.10 -14.53
N LYS A 21 0.96 -1.84 -14.90
CA LYS A 21 2.00 -0.81 -15.14
C LYS A 21 2.91 -0.59 -13.93
N LEU A 22 2.36 -0.70 -12.71
CA LEU A 22 3.15 -0.58 -11.48
C LEU A 22 4.05 -1.80 -11.33
N VAL A 23 3.50 -3.00 -11.50
CA VAL A 23 4.26 -4.27 -11.39
C VAL A 23 5.42 -4.33 -12.39
N ARG A 24 5.21 -3.82 -13.62
CA ARG A 24 6.23 -3.76 -14.67
C ARG A 24 7.23 -2.61 -14.50
N SER A 25 6.97 -1.62 -13.65
CA SER A 25 7.89 -0.50 -13.45
C SER A 25 9.21 -0.97 -12.85
N LYS A 26 10.34 -0.44 -13.35
CA LYS A 26 11.69 -0.79 -12.84
C LYS A 26 11.81 -0.51 -11.33
N GLY A 27 11.19 0.57 -10.87
CA GLY A 27 11.17 0.96 -9.46
C GLY A 27 10.44 -0.03 -8.55
N PHE A 28 9.36 -0.66 -9.01
CA PHE A 28 8.61 -1.62 -8.20
C PHE A 28 9.11 -3.05 -8.39
N SER A 29 9.47 -3.44 -9.62
CA SER A 29 9.90 -4.80 -9.93
C SER A 29 11.16 -5.21 -9.17
N SER A 30 12.07 -4.26 -8.93
CA SER A 30 13.30 -4.50 -8.17
C SER A 30 13.12 -4.50 -6.64
N LEU A 31 11.91 -4.26 -6.13
CA LEU A 31 11.62 -4.35 -4.69
C LEU A 31 11.62 -5.81 -4.23
N LYS A 32 11.99 -6.03 -2.97
CA LYS A 32 11.86 -7.34 -2.34
C LYS A 32 10.37 -7.70 -2.16
N ALA A 33 10.07 -8.99 -2.04
CA ALA A 33 8.70 -9.48 -1.91
C ALA A 33 7.96 -8.86 -0.71
N HIS A 34 8.61 -8.77 0.45
CA HIS A 34 8.05 -8.14 1.66
C HIS A 34 7.79 -6.65 1.47
N THR A 35 8.71 -5.93 0.82
CA THR A 35 8.52 -4.50 0.50
C THR A 35 7.34 -4.27 -0.45
N LYS A 36 7.18 -5.14 -1.46
CA LYS A 36 6.01 -5.12 -2.36
C LYS A 36 4.71 -5.37 -1.60
N TRP A 37 4.70 -6.36 -0.70
CA TRP A 37 3.54 -6.68 0.11
C TRP A 37 3.15 -5.53 1.04
N LEU A 38 4.14 -4.88 1.67
CA LEU A 38 3.92 -3.72 2.52
C LEU A 38 3.26 -2.56 1.76
N PHE A 39 3.69 -2.31 0.52
CA PHE A 39 3.02 -1.34 -0.35
C PHE A 39 1.55 -1.70 -0.64
N VAL A 40 1.27 -2.99 -0.85
CA VAL A 40 -0.10 -3.47 -1.08
C VAL A 40 -0.97 -3.27 0.16
N GLU A 41 -0.44 -3.59 1.35
CA GLU A 41 -1.11 -3.33 2.64
C GLU A 41 -1.46 -1.86 2.81
N PHE A 42 -0.52 -0.96 2.50
CA PHE A 42 -0.82 0.46 2.44
C PHE A 42 -1.94 0.74 1.44
N ARG A 43 -1.83 0.32 0.18
CA ARG A 43 -2.86 0.62 -0.83
C ARG A 43 -4.25 0.05 -0.50
N LEU A 44 -4.31 -1.12 0.16
CA LEU A 44 -5.58 -1.72 0.61
C LEU A 44 -6.27 -0.83 1.66
N ARG A 45 -5.48 -0.27 2.58
CA ARG A 45 -5.96 0.64 3.62
C ARG A 45 -6.19 2.07 3.10
N TYR A 46 -5.45 2.49 2.07
CA TYR A 46 -5.43 3.84 1.51
C TYR A 46 -5.72 3.84 -0.01
N LYS A 47 -6.98 4.01 -0.40
CA LYS A 47 -7.40 4.17 -1.82
C LYS A 47 -7.54 5.64 -2.24
N GLY A 48 -6.51 6.47 -2.06
CA GLY A 48 -6.50 7.86 -2.54
C GLY A 48 -5.76 8.83 -1.61
N LYS A 49 -6.26 10.07 -1.49
CA LYS A 49 -5.81 11.00 -0.44
C LYS A 49 -6.07 10.37 0.93
N ASN A 50 -5.21 10.64 1.91
CA ASN A 50 -5.39 10.27 3.31
C ASN A 50 -5.94 11.46 4.13
N PRO A 51 -7.14 12.00 3.84
CA PRO A 51 -7.67 13.20 4.51
C PRO A 51 -8.00 12.96 5.98
N ARG A 52 -8.03 11.69 6.42
CA ARG A 52 -8.34 11.29 7.80
C ARG A 52 -7.10 11.03 8.64
N GLY A 53 -5.90 11.24 8.10
CA GLY A 53 -4.65 11.00 8.81
C GLY A 53 -4.56 9.58 9.37
N ILE A 54 -5.04 8.57 8.64
CA ILE A 54 -4.92 7.20 9.10
C ILE A 54 -3.42 6.88 9.12
N ILE A 55 -2.95 6.39 10.27
CA ILE A 55 -1.55 6.10 10.57
C ILE A 55 -1.41 4.58 10.52
N PHE A 56 -0.54 4.07 9.65
CA PHE A 56 -0.13 2.67 9.76
C PHE A 56 0.94 2.58 10.82
N LEU A 57 0.58 2.02 11.97
CA LEU A 57 1.48 1.99 13.11
C LEU A 57 2.54 0.91 12.92
N GLU A 58 3.73 1.16 13.44
CA GLU A 58 4.79 0.15 13.51
C GLU A 58 4.31 -1.13 14.20
N SER A 59 3.42 -1.00 15.20
CA SER A 59 2.79 -2.12 15.91
C SER A 59 1.92 -3.00 15.00
N GLU A 60 1.33 -2.45 13.95
CA GLU A 60 0.60 -3.22 12.95
C GLU A 60 1.55 -3.91 11.97
N GLY A 61 2.61 -3.21 11.56
CA GLY A 61 3.69 -3.78 10.75
C GLY A 61 4.37 -4.98 11.42
N LYS A 62 4.53 -4.93 12.74
CA LYS A 62 5.11 -6.01 13.57
C LYS A 62 4.33 -7.33 13.51
N LYS A 63 3.05 -7.30 13.15
CA LYS A 63 2.24 -8.53 12.98
C LYS A 63 2.56 -9.27 11.69
N ILE A 64 3.19 -8.58 10.73
CA ILE A 64 3.46 -9.08 9.37
C ILE A 64 4.94 -9.41 9.20
N MET A 65 5.81 -8.60 9.82
CA MET A 65 7.26 -8.76 9.70
C MET A 65 7.99 -8.20 10.92
N THR A 66 9.30 -8.45 11.02
CA THR A 66 10.09 -7.92 12.14
C THR A 66 10.14 -6.37 12.09
N PRO A 67 10.24 -5.69 13.25
CA PRO A 67 10.38 -4.22 13.31
C PRO A 67 11.50 -3.67 12.41
N ARG A 68 12.62 -4.41 12.36
CA ARG A 68 13.80 -4.05 11.58
C ARG A 68 13.52 -4.12 10.08
N THR A 69 12.88 -5.20 9.64
CA THR A 69 12.46 -5.37 8.24
C THR A 69 11.44 -4.30 7.85
N PHE A 70 10.45 -4.04 8.71
CA PHE A 70 9.44 -3.01 8.49
C PHE A 70 10.05 -1.63 8.28
N THR A 71 10.96 -1.24 9.17
CA THR A 71 11.65 0.06 9.07
C THR A 71 12.46 0.16 7.78
N ALA A 72 13.16 -0.90 7.40
CA ALA A 72 13.96 -0.93 6.16
C ALA A 72 13.07 -0.84 4.91
N ASP A 73 11.96 -1.57 4.88
CA ASP A 73 11.01 -1.55 3.77
C ASP A 73 10.32 -0.20 3.62
N CYS A 74 9.89 0.40 4.73
CA CYS A 74 9.32 1.76 4.72
C CYS A 74 10.31 2.76 4.12
N ARG A 75 11.58 2.72 4.56
CA ARG A 75 12.63 3.60 4.00
C ARG A 75 12.84 3.40 2.51
N GLU A 76 12.81 2.15 2.04
CA GLU A 76 12.98 1.84 0.61
C GLU A 76 11.78 2.34 -0.22
N LEU A 77 10.55 2.21 0.30
CA LEU A 77 9.35 2.72 -0.34
C LEU A 77 9.35 4.25 -0.41
N ILE A 78 9.77 4.93 0.67
CA ILE A 78 9.92 6.39 0.71
C ILE A 78 10.99 6.86 -0.28
N LYS A 79 12.16 6.22 -0.27
CA LYS A 79 13.27 6.55 -1.18
C LYS A 79 12.88 6.50 -2.65
N ARG A 80 11.95 5.61 -3.01
CA ARG A 80 11.45 5.44 -4.38
C ARG A 80 10.17 6.22 -4.67
N GLY A 81 9.67 7.00 -3.72
CA GLY A 81 8.48 7.84 -3.87
C GLY A 81 7.17 7.06 -3.93
N PHE A 82 7.11 5.84 -3.39
CA PHE A 82 5.88 5.05 -3.34
C PHE A 82 4.97 5.45 -2.17
N ILE A 83 5.55 5.91 -1.06
CA ILE A 83 4.85 6.38 0.14
C ILE A 83 5.57 7.61 0.69
N ASP A 84 4.84 8.46 1.42
CA ASP A 84 5.39 9.56 2.18
C ASP A 84 5.06 9.39 3.68
N LEU A 85 5.95 9.89 4.55
CA LEU A 85 5.67 10.06 5.97
C LEU A 85 4.90 11.38 6.16
N VAL A 86 3.78 11.31 6.87
CA VAL A 86 2.96 12.46 7.27
C VAL A 86 3.04 12.62 8.78
#